data_AF-A0AAE9AA61-F1
#
_entry.id   AF-A0AAE9AA61-F1
#
_cell.length_a   1.000
_cell.length_b   1.000
_cell.length_c   1.000
_cell.angle_alpha   90.00
_cell.angle_beta   90.00
_cell.angle_gamma   90.00
#
_symmetry.space_group_name_H-M   'P 1'
#
loop_
_entity.id
_entity.type
_entity.pdbx_description
1 polymer ?
#
loop_
_entity_poly.entity_id
_entity_poly.type
_entity_poly.pdbx_seq_one_letter_code
_entity_poly.pdbx_strand_id
1 'polypeptide(L)'
;MKCYSEYYAVNRSGTIRQYYDRFCVHESHCLYRGIDESCPTLAQLDHKMQSLFTKHHAKSQVNSIRFSEFCCCSTNLCNDVNHKRVYDKYGLQITFADNVFTDASSSRTNIVSISFLICIILYFVSIL
;
A
#
# COMPACT_ATOMS: atom_id res chain seq x y z
N MET A 1 -9.74 7.67 16.93
CA MET A 1 -9.65 6.98 15.62
C MET A 1 -8.26 6.36 15.53
N LYS A 2 -8.10 5.17 14.98
CA LYS A 2 -6.81 4.52 14.72
C LYS A 2 -6.66 4.26 13.23
N CYS A 3 -5.42 4.22 12.75
CA CYS A 3 -5.06 3.82 11.40
C CYS A 3 -4.77 2.31 11.41
N TYR A 4 -5.53 1.56 10.63
CA TYR A 4 -5.32 0.15 10.41
C TYR A 4 -4.58 -0.07 9.08
N SER A 5 -3.59 -0.95 9.10
CA SER A 5 -2.89 -1.42 7.91
C SER A 5 -2.88 -2.93 7.89
N GLU A 6 -3.19 -3.48 6.74
CA GLU A 6 -3.25 -4.91 6.49
C GLU A 6 -2.42 -5.24 5.26
N TYR A 7 -1.46 -6.12 5.46
CA TYR A 7 -0.67 -6.70 4.40
C TYR A 7 -0.97 -8.19 4.32
N TYR A 8 -1.10 -8.70 3.10
CA TYR A 8 -1.10 -10.13 2.89
C TYR A 8 -0.58 -10.51 1.51
N ALA A 9 0.02 -11.70 1.45
CA ALA A 9 0.50 -12.30 0.22
C ALA A 9 -0.20 -13.64 0.00
N VAL A 10 -0.77 -13.82 -1.19
CA VAL A 10 -1.40 -15.07 -1.62
C VAL A 10 -0.65 -15.67 -2.79
N ASN A 11 -0.32 -16.95 -2.70
CA ASN A 11 0.18 -17.75 -3.80
C ASN A 11 -1.00 -18.30 -4.60
N ARG A 12 -1.14 -17.83 -5.84
CA ARG A 12 -2.11 -18.34 -6.80
C ARG A 12 -1.36 -19.01 -7.93
N SER A 13 -1.39 -20.34 -7.94
CA SER A 13 -0.80 -21.18 -8.99
C SER A 13 0.69 -20.90 -9.25
N GLY A 14 1.47 -20.69 -8.20
CA GLY A 14 2.91 -20.43 -8.28
C GLY A 14 3.28 -18.94 -8.29
N THR A 15 2.31 -18.05 -8.51
CA THR A 15 2.54 -16.60 -8.50
C THR A 15 2.11 -16.00 -7.17
N ILE A 16 3.04 -15.31 -6.50
CA ILE A 16 2.74 -14.57 -5.27
C ILE A 16 2.18 -13.20 -5.64
N ARG A 17 0.96 -12.91 -5.16
CA ARG A 17 0.34 -11.59 -5.25
C ARG A 17 0.29 -10.95 -3.88
N GLN A 18 0.66 -9.69 -3.81
CA GLN A 18 0.77 -8.91 -2.59
C GLN A 18 -0.36 -7.87 -2.54
N TYR A 19 -0.92 -7.63 -1.36
CA TYR A 19 -2.02 -6.72 -1.13
C TYR A 19 -1.70 -5.85 0.08
N TYR A 20 -2.03 -4.56 -0.02
CA TYR A 20 -1.74 -3.54 0.97
C TYR A 20 -2.99 -2.68 1.15
N ASP A 21 -3.70 -2.88 2.26
CA ASP A 21 -4.93 -2.16 2.58
C ASP A 21 -4.70 -1.22 3.76
N ARG A 22 -5.17 0.03 3.66
CA ARG A 22 -5.05 1.05 4.71
C ARG A 22 -6.39 1.75 4.90
N PHE A 23 -6.90 1.74 6.13
CA PHE A 23 -8.18 2.37 6.45
C PHE A 23 -8.25 2.81 7.91
N CYS A 24 -9.11 3.79 8.20
CA CYS A 24 -9.32 4.28 9.57
C CYS A 24 -10.40 3.45 10.26
N VAL A 25 -10.18 3.08 11.51
CA VAL A 25 -11.13 2.34 12.35
C VAL A 25 -11.23 2.94 13.75
N HIS A 26 -12.29 2.60 14.47
CA HIS A 26 -12.34 2.83 15.91
C HIS A 26 -11.32 1.95 16.63
N GLU A 27 -10.73 2.48 17.70
CA GLU A 27 -9.75 1.74 18.53
C GLU A 27 -10.31 0.43 19.06
N SER A 28 -11.59 0.43 19.46
CA SER A 28 -12.30 -0.77 19.91
C SER A 28 -12.30 -1.90 18.87
N HIS A 29 -12.31 -1.59 17.57
CA HIS A 29 -12.25 -2.60 16.52
C HIS A 29 -10.90 -3.29 16.44
N CYS A 30 -9.82 -2.60 16.79
CA CYS A 30 -8.48 -3.19 16.84
C CYS A 30 -8.32 -4.05 18.09
N LEU A 31 -8.70 -3.51 19.25
CA LEU A 31 -8.64 -4.22 20.53
C LEU A 31 -9.47 -5.51 20.51
N TYR A 32 -10.69 -5.47 19.96
CA TYR A 32 -11.56 -6.65 19.88
C TYR A 32 -10.95 -7.77 19.00
N ARG A 33 -10.09 -7.42 18.05
CA ARG A 33 -9.43 -8.36 17.13
C ARG A 33 -8.04 -8.79 17.62
N GLY A 34 -7.61 -8.32 18.79
CA GLY A 34 -6.26 -8.55 19.31
C GLY A 34 -5.16 -7.87 18.50
N ILE A 35 -5.49 -6.77 17.80
CA ILE A 35 -4.56 -6.07 16.92
C ILE A 35 -4.10 -4.81 17.65
N ASP A 36 -2.82 -4.79 18.00
CA ASP A 36 -2.16 -3.67 18.66
C ASP A 36 -1.04 -3.10 17.77
N GLU A 37 -0.14 -2.34 18.37
CA GLU A 37 1.00 -1.71 17.66
C GLU A 37 2.08 -2.72 17.25
N SER A 38 2.02 -3.98 17.71
CA SER A 38 3.03 -5.01 17.44
C SER A 38 2.92 -5.70 16.08
N CYS A 39 1.87 -5.38 15.30
CA CYS A 39 1.64 -5.93 13.96
C CYS A 39 1.55 -7.48 13.92
N PRO A 40 0.58 -8.12 14.59
CA PRO A 40 0.43 -9.58 14.55
C PRO A 40 0.25 -10.14 13.13
N THR A 41 0.70 -11.38 12.95
CA THR A 41 0.43 -12.21 11.77
C THR A 41 -0.91 -12.93 11.90
N LEU A 42 -1.43 -13.51 10.80
CA LEU A 42 -2.69 -14.26 10.82
C LEU A 42 -2.71 -15.36 11.87
N ALA A 43 -1.60 -16.09 12.04
CA ALA A 43 -1.50 -17.16 13.03
C ALA A 43 -1.60 -16.67 14.49
N GLN A 44 -1.35 -15.38 14.73
CA GLN A 44 -1.38 -14.76 16.06
C GLN A 44 -2.73 -14.11 16.38
N LEU A 45 -3.63 -13.96 15.40
CA LEU A 45 -4.98 -13.46 15.63
C LEU A 45 -5.85 -14.53 16.30
N ASP A 46 -6.98 -14.13 16.86
CA ASP A 46 -7.97 -15.09 17.36
C ASP A 46 -8.58 -15.93 16.21
N HIS A 47 -9.07 -17.13 16.55
CA HIS A 47 -9.55 -18.10 15.56
C HIS A 47 -10.73 -17.57 14.71
N LYS A 48 -11.57 -16.68 15.27
CA LYS A 48 -12.70 -16.11 14.54
C LYS A 48 -12.19 -15.13 13.48
N MET A 49 -11.22 -14.29 13.82
CA MET A 49 -10.58 -13.39 12.86
C MET A 49 -9.78 -14.14 11.81
N GLN A 50 -9.07 -15.21 12.18
CA GLN A 50 -8.41 -16.09 11.23
C GLN A 50 -9.37 -16.66 10.18
N SER A 51 -10.51 -17.18 10.65
CA SER A 51 -11.55 -17.74 9.79
C SER A 51 -12.17 -16.70 8.86
N LEU A 52 -12.51 -15.52 9.38
CA LEU A 52 -13.07 -14.42 8.59
C LEU A 52 -12.10 -13.95 7.50
N PHE A 53 -10.85 -13.67 7.88
CA PHE A 53 -9.82 -13.22 6.95
C PHE A 53 -9.60 -14.24 5.83
N THR A 54 -9.43 -15.51 6.20
CA THR A 54 -9.26 -16.61 5.24
C THR A 54 -10.46 -16.71 4.29
N LYS A 55 -11.69 -16.61 4.81
CA LYS A 55 -12.91 -16.66 3.99
C LYS A 55 -12.97 -15.52 2.96
N HIS A 56 -12.60 -14.31 3.36
CA HIS A 56 -12.66 -13.14 2.49
C HIS A 56 -11.56 -13.10 1.43
N HIS A 57 -10.32 -13.42 1.80
CA HIS A 57 -9.15 -13.19 0.94
C HIS A 57 -8.64 -14.46 0.23
N ALA A 58 -8.80 -15.62 0.85
CA ALA A 58 -8.31 -16.89 0.30
C ALA A 58 -9.29 -17.55 -0.69
N LYS A 59 -10.56 -17.08 -0.77
CA LYS A 59 -11.60 -17.48 -1.74
C LYS A 59 -11.46 -18.93 -2.25
N SER A 60 -11.47 -19.90 -1.34
CA SER A 60 -11.39 -21.37 -1.55
C SER A 60 -10.01 -22.05 -1.49
N GLN A 61 -8.90 -21.31 -1.39
CA GLN A 61 -7.56 -21.90 -1.18
C GLN A 61 -6.98 -21.40 0.14
N VAL A 62 -7.41 -21.96 1.26
CA VAL A 62 -6.95 -21.57 2.61
C VAL A 62 -5.42 -21.52 2.71
N ASN A 63 -4.74 -22.47 2.07
CA ASN A 63 -3.27 -22.57 2.05
C ASN A 63 -2.58 -21.62 1.05
N SER A 64 -3.34 -20.74 0.39
CA SER A 64 -2.77 -19.75 -0.54
C SER A 64 -2.13 -18.59 0.22
N ILE A 65 -2.59 -18.24 1.42
CA ILE A 65 -2.01 -17.16 2.22
C ILE A 65 -0.64 -17.61 2.72
N ARG A 66 0.41 -16.88 2.33
CA ARG A 66 1.80 -17.18 2.69
C ARG A 66 2.32 -16.26 3.79
N PHE A 67 1.99 -14.98 3.69
CA PHE A 67 2.43 -13.95 4.62
C PHE A 67 1.27 -13.02 4.93
N SER A 68 1.25 -12.49 6.14
CA SER A 68 0.24 -11.54 6.60
C SER A 68 0.77 -10.71 7.76
N GLU A 69 0.39 -9.44 7.81
CA GLU A 69 0.63 -8.55 8.93
C GLU A 69 -0.57 -7.63 9.11
N PHE A 70 -1.01 -7.45 10.35
CA PHE A 70 -2.15 -6.62 10.71
C PHE A 70 -1.72 -5.65 11.79
N CYS A 71 -1.75 -4.36 11.52
CA CYS A 71 -1.25 -3.35 12.45
C CYS A 71 -2.33 -2.31 12.75
N CYS A 72 -2.44 -1.86 13.99
CA CYS A 72 -3.34 -0.77 14.35
C CYS A 72 -2.68 0.23 15.31
N CYS A 73 -2.78 1.53 14.99
CA CYS A 73 -2.10 2.55 15.76
C CYS A 73 -2.70 3.95 15.65
N SER A 74 -2.22 4.83 16.53
CA SER A 74 -2.76 6.18 16.74
C SER A 74 -2.29 7.21 15.71
N THR A 75 -1.18 6.96 15.03
CA THR A 75 -0.59 7.87 14.06
C THR A 75 -0.81 7.38 12.63
N ASN A 76 -0.99 8.31 11.70
CA ASN A 76 -0.94 8.00 10.27
C ASN A 76 0.41 7.32 9.97
N LEU A 77 0.38 6.18 9.27
CA LEU A 77 1.57 5.48 8.75
C LEU A 77 2.49 4.82 9.79
N CYS A 78 2.09 4.63 11.06
CA CYS A 78 2.95 3.93 12.04
C CYS A 78 3.32 2.48 11.60
N ASN A 79 2.53 1.96 10.67
CA ASN A 79 2.48 0.60 10.19
C ASN A 79 2.79 0.59 8.70
N ASP A 80 3.84 1.31 8.31
CA ASP A 80 4.34 1.37 6.94
C ASP A 80 4.94 0.01 6.54
N VAL A 81 4.08 -1.00 6.44
CA VAL A 81 4.33 -2.24 5.71
C VAL A 81 4.36 -1.84 4.25
N ASN A 82 5.49 -1.28 3.86
CA ASN A 82 5.80 -0.90 2.49
C ASN A 82 6.57 -2.03 1.81
N HIS A 83 6.75 -1.90 0.50
CA HIS A 83 7.46 -2.87 -0.31
C HIS A 83 8.88 -3.15 0.18
N LYS A 84 9.58 -2.14 0.72
CA LYS A 84 10.93 -2.31 1.26
C LYS A 84 10.92 -3.23 2.47
N ARG A 85 10.04 -2.97 3.45
CA ARG A 85 9.90 -3.82 4.65
C ARG A 85 9.52 -5.26 4.28
N VAL A 86 8.61 -5.42 3.32
CA VAL A 86 8.18 -6.73 2.85
C VAL A 86 9.31 -7.48 2.14
N TYR A 87 10.10 -6.79 1.32
CA TYR A 87 11.30 -7.36 0.71
C TYR A 87 12.33 -7.77 1.76
N ASP A 88 12.65 -6.87 2.70
CA ASP A 88 13.64 -7.12 3.75
C ASP A 88 13.23 -8.31 4.65
N LYS A 89 11.92 -8.46 4.94
CA LYS A 89 11.42 -9.49 5.85
C LYS A 89 11.12 -10.83 5.17
N TYR A 90 10.56 -10.80 3.95
CA TYR A 90 10.03 -11.99 3.28
C TYR A 90 10.72 -12.31 1.95
N GLY A 91 11.65 -11.47 1.48
CA GLY A 91 12.33 -11.63 0.19
C GLY A 91 11.42 -11.41 -1.02
N LEU A 92 10.23 -10.82 -0.82
CA LEU A 92 9.24 -10.63 -1.88
C LEU A 92 9.49 -9.32 -2.63
N GLN A 93 9.85 -9.42 -3.91
CA GLN A 93 9.96 -8.27 -4.80
C GLN A 93 8.57 -7.82 -5.28
N ILE A 94 8.46 -6.53 -5.62
CA ILE A 94 7.26 -6.01 -6.27
C ILE A 94 7.20 -6.59 -7.68
N THR A 95 6.29 -7.53 -7.92
CA THR A 95 5.85 -7.82 -9.28
C THR A 95 4.77 -6.80 -9.59
N PHE A 96 5.13 -5.70 -10.26
CA PHE A 96 4.13 -4.87 -10.90
C PHE A 96 3.43 -5.78 -11.91
N ALA A 97 2.20 -6.17 -11.62
CA ALA A 97 1.33 -6.58 -12.70
C ALA A 97 1.17 -5.33 -13.54
N ASP A 98 1.77 -5.32 -14.74
CA ASP A 98 1.55 -4.26 -15.71
C ASP A 98 0.05 -3.96 -15.72
N ASN A 99 -0.31 -2.68 -15.54
CA ASN A 99 -1.64 -2.11 -15.70
C ASN A 99 -2.55 -1.99 -14.45
N VAL A 100 -2.11 -1.41 -13.33
CA VAL A 100 -3.02 -0.66 -12.42
C VAL A 100 -2.30 0.54 -11.79
N PHE A 101 -1.89 1.49 -12.62
CA PHE A 101 -1.68 2.88 -12.20
C PHE A 101 -2.42 3.76 -13.21
N THR A 102 -3.73 3.87 -13.07
CA THR A 102 -4.41 5.11 -13.48
C THR A 102 -4.27 6.08 -12.30
N ASP A 103 -3.13 6.76 -12.25
CA ASP A 103 -2.97 7.94 -11.43
C ASP A 103 -3.99 8.99 -11.88
N ALA A 104 -5.12 9.03 -11.19
CA ALA A 104 -5.95 10.22 -11.11
C ALA A 104 -5.31 11.20 -10.10
N SER A 105 -4.12 11.70 -10.40
CA SER A 105 -3.59 12.90 -9.73
C SER A 105 -2.72 13.72 -10.68
N SER A 106 -3.35 14.79 -11.18
CA SER A 106 -2.78 16.02 -11.75
C SER A 106 -1.28 16.03 -12.10
N SER A 107 -0.95 15.71 -13.34
CA SER A 107 0.16 16.40 -14.00
C SER A 107 -0.39 17.73 -14.53
N ARG A 108 -0.40 18.77 -13.69
CA ARG A 108 -0.26 20.12 -14.21
C ARG A 108 1.14 20.19 -14.78
N THR A 109 1.26 19.93 -16.07
CA THR A 109 2.45 20.23 -16.84
C THR A 109 2.78 21.70 -16.62
N ASN A 110 3.98 21.97 -16.11
CA ASN A 110 4.57 23.30 -16.12
C ASN A 110 4.76 23.73 -17.59
N ILE A 111 3.71 24.25 -18.21
CA ILE A 111 3.79 25.03 -19.45
C ILE A 111 4.04 26.50 -19.05
N VAL A 112 5.14 26.70 -18.34
CA VAL A 112 5.82 27.99 -18.21
C VAL A 112 7.26 27.58 -18.49
N SER A 113 7.79 27.75 -19.70
CA SER A 113 8.43 29.02 -20.03
C SER A 113 9.03 29.01 -21.45
N ILE A 114 8.32 28.48 -22.46
CA ILE A 114 8.81 28.62 -23.86
C ILE A 114 8.49 30.01 -24.40
N SER A 115 7.31 30.55 -24.09
CA SER A 115 6.92 31.92 -24.50
C SER A 115 7.82 33.00 -23.89
N PHE A 116 8.33 32.78 -22.67
CA PHE A 116 9.24 33.72 -22.00
C PHE A 116 10.64 33.71 -22.63
N LEU A 117 11.12 32.54 -23.06
CA LEU A 117 12.40 32.42 -23.77
C LEU A 117 12.36 33.10 -25.15
N ILE A 118 11.23 32.98 -25.87
CA ILE A 118 11.04 33.64 -27.18
C ILE A 118 11.01 35.17 -27.04
N CYS A 119 10.35 35.71 -26.01
CA CYS A 119 10.35 37.15 -25.75
C CYS A 119 11.74 37.71 -25.43
N ILE A 120 12.56 36.98 -24.65
CA ILE A 120 13.92 37.41 -24.33
C ILE A 120 14.79 37.43 -25.59
N ILE A 121 14.69 36.41 -26.45
CA ILE A 121 15.47 36.36 -27.70
C ILE A 121 15.08 37.51 -28.65
N LEU A 122 13.78 37.80 -28.79
CA LEU A 122 13.31 38.91 -29.65
C LEU A 122 13.73 40.29 -29.13
N TYR A 123 13.81 40.48 -27.82
CA TYR A 123 14.31 41.73 -27.22
C TYR A 123 15.80 41.95 -27.51
N PHE A 124 16.63 40.91 -27.45
CA PHE A 124 18.06 41.03 -27.75
C PHE A 124 18.36 41.23 -29.24
N VAL A 125 17.53 40.67 -30.14
CA VAL A 125 17.67 40.89 -31.59
C VAL A 125 17.25 42.30 -32.02
N SER A 126 16.41 42.99 -31.24
CA SER A 126 15.95 44.35 -31.58
C SER A 126 16.84 45.47 -31.03
N ILE A 127 17.86 45.14 -30.23
CA ILE A 127 18.80 46.11 -29.62
C ILE A 127 20.20 46.07 -30.27
N LEU A 128 20.42 45.18 -31.25
CA LEU A 128 21.64 45.10 -32.04
C LEU A 128 21.51 45.80 -33.39
#